data_AF-A0A7C7QT47-F1
#
_entry.id   AF-A0A7C7QT47-F1
#
_cell.length_a   1.000
_cell.length_b   1.000
_cell.length_c   1.000
_cell.angle_alpha   90.00
_cell.angle_beta   90.00
_cell.angle_gamma   90.00
#
_symmetry.space_group_name_H-M   'P 1'
#
loop_
_entity.id
_entity.type
_entity.pdbx_description
1 polymer ?
#
loop_
_entity_poly.entity_id
_entity_poly.type
_entity_poly.pdbx_seq_one_letter_code
_entity_poly.pdbx_strand_id
1 'polypeptide(L)'
;MEHEEGTIVFDTHGDERWLAYPEEGQSVRSAICLPLKERGQVIGVLTLVHPEPGYFNEEHRELLNSIAGQISSTVERLRLYEEMVRVQERLDAIFRSVGDALFVTDPDGTILYVNDAFQ
;
A
#
# COMPACT_ATOMS: atom_id res chain seq x y z
N MET A 1 -17.69 3.57 4.79
CA MET A 1 -17.20 4.95 5.01
C MET A 1 -17.75 5.80 3.88
N GLU A 2 -18.79 6.59 4.13
CA GLU A 2 -19.36 7.50 3.11
C GLU A 2 -18.61 8.83 3.01
N HIS A 3 -17.73 9.13 3.96
CA HIS A 3 -16.90 10.31 3.95
C HIS A 3 -15.46 9.89 3.73
N GLU A 4 -14.77 10.49 2.77
CA GLU A 4 -13.35 10.28 2.54
C GLU A 4 -12.45 10.91 3.64
N GLU A 5 -12.96 10.98 4.86
CA GLU A 5 -12.34 11.62 6.01
C GLU A 5 -12.16 10.61 7.14
N GLY A 6 -11.14 10.84 7.97
CA GLY A 6 -10.89 10.03 9.15
C GLY A 6 -12.10 9.96 10.08
N THR A 7 -12.53 8.75 10.41
CA THR A 7 -13.69 8.50 11.27
C THR A 7 -13.23 7.95 12.62
N ILE A 8 -13.71 8.58 13.70
CA ILE A 8 -13.53 8.08 15.07
C ILE A 8 -14.77 7.27 15.46
N VAL A 9 -14.56 6.08 16.01
CA VAL A 9 -15.58 5.24 16.64
C VAL A 9 -15.38 5.31 18.15
N PHE A 10 -16.29 6.00 18.82
CA PHE A 10 -16.19 6.28 20.25
C PHE A 10 -16.41 5.02 21.10
N ASP A 11 -17.46 4.24 20.83
CA ASP A 11 -17.67 2.91 21.40
C ASP A 11 -18.08 1.91 20.31
N THR A 12 -17.27 0.90 20.07
CA THR A 12 -17.50 -0.14 19.04
C THR A 12 -18.70 -1.04 19.37
N HIS A 13 -19.09 -1.18 20.64
CA HIS A 13 -20.25 -2.00 21.00
C HIS A 13 -21.59 -1.33 20.68
N GLY A 14 -21.58 0.00 20.53
CA GLY A 14 -22.77 0.80 20.24
C GLY A 14 -22.83 1.34 18.80
N ASP A 15 -21.82 1.06 17.98
CA ASP A 15 -21.74 1.55 16.59
C ASP A 15 -22.11 0.43 15.61
N GLU A 16 -23.26 0.55 14.95
CA GLU A 16 -23.77 -0.44 13.98
C GLU A 16 -22.84 -0.63 12.77
N ARG A 17 -21.93 0.32 12.51
CA ARG A 17 -20.95 0.23 11.42
C ARG A 17 -19.75 -0.64 11.81
N TRP A 18 -19.58 -0.96 13.09
CA TRP A 18 -18.48 -1.77 13.58
C TRP A 18 -18.80 -3.26 13.38
N LEU A 19 -18.08 -3.90 12.45
CA LEU A 19 -18.13 -5.34 12.27
C LEU A 19 -17.08 -5.97 13.19
N ALA A 20 -17.53 -6.56 14.30
CA ALA A 20 -16.65 -7.28 15.21
C ALA A 20 -16.16 -8.57 14.54
N TYR A 21 -14.84 -8.72 14.40
CA TYR A 21 -14.25 -9.97 13.93
C TYR A 21 -13.97 -10.89 15.12
N PRO A 22 -14.22 -12.22 15.01
CA PRO A 22 -14.03 -13.16 16.12
C PRO A 22 -12.60 -13.18 16.69
N GLU A 23 -11.62 -12.78 15.87
CA GLU A 23 -10.18 -12.81 16.20
C GLU A 23 -9.68 -11.55 16.92
N GLU A 24 -10.46 -10.46 16.95
CA GLU A 24 -10.03 -9.17 17.52
C GLU A 24 -10.02 -9.12 19.06
N GLY A 25 -10.53 -10.18 19.71
CA GLY A 25 -10.69 -10.24 21.15
C GLY A 25 -11.84 -9.34 21.65
N GLN A 26 -12.45 -9.71 22.78
CA GLN A 26 -13.57 -8.99 23.39
C GLN A 26 -13.24 -7.57 23.88
N SER A 27 -12.02 -7.09 23.68
CA SER A 27 -11.54 -5.88 24.32
C SER A 27 -11.63 -4.63 23.45
N VAL A 28 -11.87 -4.68 22.14
CA VAL A 28 -11.94 -3.45 21.34
C VAL A 28 -13.16 -2.62 21.75
N ARG A 29 -12.92 -1.39 22.25
CA ARG A 29 -13.95 -0.45 22.69
C ARG A 29 -13.88 0.91 22.01
N SER A 30 -12.83 1.26 21.31
CA SER A 30 -12.80 2.43 20.44
C SER A 30 -11.87 2.20 19.26
N ALA A 31 -12.08 2.96 18.19
CA ALA A 31 -11.26 2.86 17.00
C ALA A 31 -11.12 4.22 16.31
N ILE A 32 -10.07 4.36 15.51
CA ILE A 32 -9.95 5.42 14.52
C ILE A 32 -9.57 4.80 13.18
N CYS A 33 -10.34 5.14 12.15
CA CYS A 33 -10.20 4.59 10.82
C CYS A 33 -9.88 5.73 9.83
N LEU A 34 -8.74 5.64 9.16
CA LEU A 34 -8.18 6.70 8.34
C LEU A 34 -8.00 6.19 6.90
N PRO A 35 -8.54 6.87 5.89
CA PRO A 35 -8.33 6.45 4.51
C PRO A 35 -6.88 6.68 4.10
N LEU A 36 -6.25 5.66 3.53
CA LEU A 36 -4.98 5.81 2.84
C LEU A 36 -5.27 6.29 1.42
N LYS A 37 -4.82 7.50 1.08
CA LYS A 37 -5.14 8.15 -0.19
C LYS A 37 -3.89 8.46 -0.99
N GLU A 38 -3.98 8.25 -2.29
CA GLU A 38 -2.97 8.66 -3.26
C GLU A 38 -3.68 9.21 -4.50
N ARG A 39 -3.29 10.41 -4.96
CA ARG A 39 -3.89 11.10 -6.13
C ARG A 39 -5.43 11.15 -6.12
N GLY A 40 -6.02 11.36 -4.95
CA GLY A 40 -7.48 11.45 -4.77
C GLY A 40 -8.22 10.12 -4.86
N GLN A 41 -7.52 8.98 -4.79
CA GLN A 41 -8.11 7.65 -4.72
C GLN A 41 -7.77 7.00 -3.38
N VAL A 42 -8.74 6.33 -2.77
CA VAL A 42 -8.52 5.52 -1.57
C VAL A 42 -7.88 4.21 -1.98
N ILE A 43 -6.64 3.99 -1.54
CA ILE A 43 -5.86 2.77 -1.81
C ILE A 43 -5.92 1.76 -0.66
N GLY A 44 -6.47 2.17 0.49
CA GLY A 44 -6.64 1.31 1.66
C GLY A 44 -7.18 2.07 2.86
N VAL A 45 -7.18 1.42 4.02
CA VAL A 45 -7.62 1.98 5.30
C VAL A 45 -6.62 1.62 6.39
N LEU A 46 -6.19 2.60 7.16
CA LEU A 46 -5.46 2.41 8.41
C LEU A 46 -6.44 2.44 9.57
N THR A 47 -6.54 1.34 10.31
CA THR A 47 -7.40 1.23 11.49
C THR A 47 -6.54 1.03 12.74
N LEU A 48 -6.75 1.86 13.76
CA LEU A 48 -6.20 1.65 15.09
C LEU A 48 -7.36 1.39 16.06
N VAL A 49 -7.14 0.51 17.02
CA VAL A 49 -8.13 0.08 18.01
C VAL A 49 -7.60 0.24 19.43
N HIS A 50 -8.49 0.49 20.38
CA HIS A 50 -8.14 0.62 21.79
C HIS A 50 -9.24 0.02 22.69
N PRO A 51 -8.89 -0.55 23.88
CA PRO A 51 -9.86 -1.17 24.76
C PRO A 51 -10.63 -0.23 25.69
N GLU A 52 -10.28 1.04 25.70
CA GLU A 52 -11.01 2.08 26.42
C GLU A 52 -11.92 2.83 25.43
N PRO A 53 -13.22 3.00 25.74
CA PRO A 53 -14.10 3.82 24.90
C PRO A 53 -13.66 5.29 24.94
N GLY A 54 -13.83 6.00 23.83
CA GLY A 54 -13.48 7.42 23.72
C GLY A 54 -12.00 7.74 23.80
N TYR A 55 -11.11 6.75 23.64
CA TYR A 55 -9.66 6.95 23.70
C TYR A 55 -9.14 7.88 22.59
N PHE A 56 -9.68 7.75 21.39
CA PHE A 56 -9.30 8.59 20.26
C PHE A 56 -10.05 9.92 20.29
N ASN A 57 -9.31 11.02 20.11
CA ASN A 57 -9.83 12.38 20.06
C ASN A 57 -9.37 13.07 18.76
N GLU A 58 -9.69 14.35 18.62
CA GLU A 58 -9.36 15.11 17.42
C GLU A 58 -7.85 15.30 17.21
N GLU A 59 -7.09 15.52 18.28
CA GLU A 59 -5.63 15.66 18.20
C GLU A 59 -4.97 14.35 17.72
N HIS A 60 -5.47 13.21 18.19
CA HIS A 60 -5.07 11.90 17.67
C HIS A 60 -5.39 11.77 16.18
N ARG A 61 -6.55 12.25 15.72
CA ARG A 61 -6.94 12.23 14.30
C ARG A 61 -6.01 13.08 13.44
N GLU A 62 -5.69 14.30 13.85
CA GLU A 62 -4.78 15.19 13.10
C GLU A 62 -3.38 14.58 12.95
N LEU A 63 -2.82 14.05 14.05
CA LEU A 63 -1.52 13.38 14.04
C LEU A 63 -1.54 12.15 13.15
N LEU A 64 -2.53 11.27 13.35
CA LEU A 64 -2.60 10.00 12.62
C LEU A 64 -2.95 10.21 11.14
N ASN A 65 -3.69 11.27 10.75
CA ASN A 65 -3.87 11.65 9.35
C ASN A 65 -2.53 11.97 8.67
N SER A 66 -1.64 12.68 9.35
CA SER A 66 -0.30 12.99 8.83
C SER A 66 0.53 11.72 8.62
N ILE A 67 0.40 10.75 9.54
CA ILE A 67 1.05 9.44 9.43
C ILE A 67 0.43 8.61 8.29
N ALA A 68 -0.90 8.60 8.19
CA ALA A 68 -1.64 7.91 7.13
C ALA A 68 -1.22 8.42 5.73
N GLY A 69 -0.98 9.74 5.58
CA GLY A 69 -0.44 10.30 4.34
C GLY A 69 0.93 9.73 3.99
N GLN A 70 1.86 9.65 4.95
CA GLN A 70 3.19 9.08 4.72
C GLN A 70 3.14 7.58 4.38
N ILE A 71 2.27 6.83 5.06
CA ILE A 71 2.04 5.41 4.78
C ILE A 71 1.49 5.25 3.36
N SER A 72 0.51 6.07 2.96
CA SER A 72 -0.10 6.01 1.62
C SER A 72 0.96 6.17 0.52
N SER A 73 1.79 7.21 0.62
CA SER A 73 2.88 7.47 -0.33
C SER A 73 3.93 6.35 -0.35
N THR A 74 4.19 5.71 0.79
CA THR A 74 5.15 4.60 0.87
C THR A 74 4.61 3.34 0.24
N VAL A 75 3.35 2.99 0.53
CA VAL A 75 2.67 1.83 -0.05
C VAL A 75 2.58 1.95 -1.57
N GLU A 76 2.23 3.13 -2.10
CA GLU A 76 2.19 3.34 -3.55
C GLU A 76 3.58 3.17 -4.19
N ARG A 77 4.62 3.72 -3.54
CA ARG A 77 6.00 3.58 -4.03
C ARG A 77 6.44 2.11 -4.10
N LEU A 78 6.10 1.33 -3.07
CA LEU A 78 6.40 -0.10 -3.04
C LEU A 78 5.64 -0.84 -4.16
N ARG A 79 4.36 -0.52 -4.36
CA ARG A 79 3.56 -1.12 -5.44
C ARG A 79 4.15 -0.84 -6.82
N LEU A 80 4.53 0.41 -7.10
CA LEU A 80 5.17 0.80 -8.37
C LEU A 80 6.52 0.11 -8.55
N TYR A 81 7.30 -0.02 -7.48
CA TYR A 81 8.57 -0.74 -7.52
C TYR A 81 8.37 -2.23 -7.85
N GLU A 82 7.41 -2.90 -7.21
CA GLU A 82 7.08 -4.30 -7.52
C GLU A 82 6.58 -4.50 -8.96
N GLU A 83 5.85 -3.53 -9.52
CA GLU A 83 5.45 -3.55 -10.92
C GLU A 83 6.66 -3.43 -11.85
N MET A 84 7.57 -2.50 -11.55
CA MET A 84 8.83 -2.35 -12.30
C MET A 84 9.66 -3.63 -12.29
N VAL A 85 9.82 -4.28 -11.12
CA VAL A 85 10.54 -5.55 -10.99
C VAL A 85 9.88 -6.65 -11.82
N ARG A 86 8.55 -6.78 -11.77
CA ARG A 86 7.80 -7.76 -12.58
C ARG A 86 7.98 -7.56 -14.08
N VAL A 87 7.99 -6.30 -14.53
CA VAL A 87 8.24 -5.97 -15.94
C VAL A 87 9.66 -6.37 -16.34
N GLN A 88 10.65 -6.07 -15.51
CA GLN A 88 12.04 -6.46 -15.76
C GLN A 88 12.21 -7.97 -15.87
N GLU A 89 11.67 -8.73 -14.92
CA GLU A 89 11.72 -10.21 -14.94
C GLU A 89 11.09 -10.79 -16.22
N ARG A 90 9.98 -10.17 -16.68
CA ARG A 90 9.33 -10.58 -17.92
C ARG A 90 10.18 -10.29 -19.15
N LEU A 91 10.85 -9.14 -19.22
CA LEU A 91 11.76 -8.82 -20.31
C LEU A 91 12.96 -9.77 -20.33
N ASP A 92 13.55 -10.04 -19.17
CA ASP A 92 14.67 -10.98 -19.04
C ASP A 92 14.27 -12.39 -19.52
N ALA A 93 13.06 -12.85 -19.16
CA ALA A 93 12.55 -14.14 -19.63
C ALA A 93 12.35 -14.17 -21.15
N ILE A 94 11.82 -13.09 -21.75
CA ILE A 94 11.66 -12.97 -23.19
C ILE A 94 13.03 -13.02 -23.88
N PHE A 95 13.99 -12.21 -23.44
CA PHE A 95 15.32 -12.15 -24.06
C PHE A 95 16.09 -13.47 -23.94
N ARG A 96 15.95 -14.20 -22.82
CA ARG A 96 16.51 -15.55 -22.66
C ARG A 96 15.85 -16.59 -23.58
N SER A 97 14.58 -16.41 -23.93
CA SER A 97 13.88 -17.35 -24.82
C SER A 97 14.23 -17.18 -26.30
N VAL A 98 14.85 -16.05 -26.68
CA VAL A 98 15.32 -15.82 -28.05
C VAL A 98 16.54 -16.69 -28.30
N GLY A 99 16.41 -17.64 -29.23
CA GLY A 99 17.51 -18.54 -29.62
C GLY A 99 18.58 -17.88 -30.50
N ASP A 100 18.29 -16.70 -31.06
CA ASP A 100 19.24 -15.90 -31.82
C ASP A 100 20.03 -14.96 -30.90
N ALA A 101 21.26 -14.65 -31.31
CA ALA A 101 22.13 -13.67 -30.68
C ALA A 101 21.44 -12.29 -30.58
N LEU A 102 21.13 -11.85 -29.37
CA LEU A 102 20.51 -10.57 -29.05
C LEU A 102 21.44 -9.74 -28.18
N PHE A 103 21.69 -8.50 -28.58
CA PHE A 103 22.36 -7.50 -27.77
C PHE A 103 21.63 -6.16 -27.86
N VAL A 104 21.58 -5.45 -26.75
CA VAL A 104 21.00 -4.10 -26.65
C VAL A 104 22.15 -3.13 -26.43
N THR A 105 22.16 -2.01 -27.16
CA THR A 105 23.16 -0.95 -26.97
C THR A 105 22.48 0.37 -26.59
N ASP A 106 23.23 1.25 -25.94
CA ASP A 106 22.89 2.66 -25.87
C ASP A 106 23.15 3.35 -27.25
N PRO A 107 22.78 4.64 -27.42
CA PRO A 107 23.07 5.40 -28.65
C PRO A 107 24.56 5.59 -28.94
N ASP A 108 25.43 5.47 -27.92
CA ASP A 108 26.88 5.63 -28.04
C ASP A 108 27.59 4.30 -28.42
N GLY A 109 26.83 3.21 -28.53
CA GLY A 109 27.31 1.88 -28.94
C GLY A 109 27.79 0.99 -27.80
N THR A 110 27.59 1.38 -26.53
CA THR A 110 27.89 0.53 -25.37
C THR A 110 26.89 -0.59 -25.25
N ILE A 111 27.34 -1.84 -25.09
CA ILE A 111 26.46 -2.98 -24.86
C ILE A 111 25.86 -2.88 -23.45
N LEU A 112 24.54 -2.76 -23.38
CA LEU A 112 23.76 -2.75 -22.14
C LEU A 112 23.29 -4.15 -21.73
N TYR A 113 23.11 -5.04 -22.70
CA TYR A 113 22.65 -6.40 -22.47
C TYR A 113 23.09 -7.33 -23.61
N VAL A 114 23.37 -8.59 -23.28
CA VAL A 114 23.63 -9.68 -24.22
C VAL A 114 22.93 -10.94 -23.71
N ASN A 115 22.25 -11.68 -24.59
CA ASN A 115 21.63 -12.95 -24.21
C ASN A 115 22.63 -14.13 -24.29
N ASP A 116 22.24 -15.26 -23.69
CA ASP A 116 23.10 -16.44 -23.58
C ASP A 116 23.36 -17.14 -24.93
N ALA A 117 22.64 -16.79 -26.00
CA ALA A 117 22.88 -17.31 -27.37
C ALA A 117 24.21 -16.83 -27.98
N PHE A 118 24.92 -15.92 -27.31
CA PHE A 118 26.30 -15.53 -27.62
C PHE A 118 27.38 -16.41 -26.98
N GLN A 119 27.03 -17.36 -26.10
CA GLN A 119 27.94 -18.36 -25.51
C GLN A 119 27.91 -19.69 -26.26
#